data_AF-A0A1W2CSE8-F1
#
_entry.id   AF-A0A1W2CSE8-F1
#
_cell.length_a   1.000
_cell.length_b   1.000
_cell.length_c   1.000
_cell.angle_alpha   90.00
_cell.angle_beta   90.00
_cell.angle_gamma   90.00
#
_symmetry.space_group_name_H-M   'P 1'
#
loop_
_entity.id
_entity.type
_entity.pdbx_description
1 polymer ?
#
loop_
_entity_poly.entity_id
_entity_poly.type
_entity_poly.pdbx_seq_one_letter_code
_entity_poly.pdbx_strand_id
1 'polypeptide(L)'
;MSKYINMFEGDYNPFDALFNLLTQEKTRVEKAIQTRGQFNPVALSSKRPLKIGFAPGDGIGPIVAEAARTILESLLSKEIASGDISVVEIPDLTIEKRLELDVVAPETSIDVIDQCDVILKMPLETPDSSKYPNVPSANVWMRQYMDLFACQRNIKNDDMGINFTVFRCNLGTPYQDAKSAGVSSINGREEYAMCFWPQARIDIERLTHMACLHAVERKSGGVVLNFKDNVIKPDAAALNWAKAYIDANFPDLDYLSVKPDDFSYTLTQTEKLNAMKGEKTGKEFPLTTLVCNNIVGDMAGDEAGMYVGGIGGVGSANLSFTQGMFEAGGGTGTRMMQENRGHFSSPVAVVKATGELLEFIGYPDLMTAVFKAVDALTAADLVPNGGKNGITCQEATAFLLKQLKN
;
A
#
# COMPACT_ATOMS: atom_id res chain seq x y z
N MET A 1 -11.07 33.99 -14.46
CA MET A 1 -11.78 32.70 -14.35
C MET A 1 -10.99 31.70 -15.17
N SER A 2 -10.26 30.79 -14.53
CA SER A 2 -9.56 29.71 -15.24
C SER A 2 -10.61 28.83 -15.91
N LYS A 3 -10.57 28.75 -17.23
CA LYS A 3 -11.39 27.83 -18.01
C LYS A 3 -10.89 26.43 -17.64
N TYR A 4 -11.63 25.70 -16.82
CA TYR A 4 -11.40 24.26 -16.60
C TYR A 4 -11.79 23.57 -17.91
N ILE A 5 -10.92 23.61 -18.92
CA ILE A 5 -11.10 22.86 -20.16
C ILE A 5 -10.71 21.43 -19.79
N ASN A 6 -11.70 20.56 -19.72
CA ASN A 6 -11.51 19.16 -19.43
C ASN A 6 -11.10 18.46 -20.73
N MET A 7 -9.93 17.82 -20.77
CA MET A 7 -9.44 17.13 -21.98
C MET A 7 -10.24 15.86 -22.33
N PHE A 8 -11.25 15.49 -21.55
CA PHE A 8 -12.27 14.53 -21.97
C PHE A 8 -13.30 15.13 -22.94
N GLU A 9 -13.24 16.42 -23.25
CA GLU A 9 -14.02 17.04 -24.34
C GLU A 9 -13.38 16.70 -25.71
N GLY A 10 -14.00 15.79 -26.46
CA GLY A 10 -13.56 15.34 -27.79
C GLY A 10 -14.18 13.98 -28.20
N ASP A 11 -13.57 13.26 -29.16
CA ASP A 11 -13.99 11.92 -29.64
C ASP A 11 -13.86 10.78 -28.59
N TYR A 12 -13.69 11.13 -27.31
CA TYR A 12 -13.56 10.19 -26.21
C TYR A 12 -14.93 9.57 -25.91
N ASN A 13 -15.09 8.27 -26.20
CA ASN A 13 -16.28 7.51 -25.87
C ASN A 13 -16.08 6.72 -24.55
N PRO A 14 -16.69 7.15 -23.43
CA PRO A 14 -16.53 6.47 -22.14
C PRO A 14 -17.04 5.01 -22.17
N PHE A 15 -17.98 4.69 -23.07
CA PHE A 15 -18.48 3.31 -23.21
C PHE A 15 -17.45 2.39 -23.87
N ASP A 16 -16.71 2.88 -24.87
CA ASP A 16 -15.63 2.09 -25.50
C ASP A 16 -14.43 1.94 -24.56
N ALA A 17 -14.09 2.99 -23.80
CA ALA A 17 -13.08 2.93 -22.75
C ALA A 17 -13.44 1.88 -21.69
N LEU A 18 -14.68 1.89 -21.21
CA LEU A 18 -15.19 0.89 -20.27
C LEU A 18 -15.16 -0.52 -20.86
N PHE A 19 -15.53 -0.70 -22.13
CA PHE A 19 -15.46 -2.00 -22.81
C PHE A 19 -14.02 -2.54 -22.88
N ASN A 20 -13.06 -1.69 -23.22
CA ASN A 20 -11.65 -2.05 -23.25
C ASN A 20 -11.13 -2.45 -21.86
N LEU A 21 -11.49 -1.69 -20.82
CA LEU A 21 -11.16 -2.04 -19.44
C LEU A 21 -11.76 -3.37 -19.02
N LEU A 22 -13.04 -3.62 -19.32
CA LEU A 22 -13.70 -4.87 -19.00
C LEU A 22 -12.97 -6.06 -19.64
N THR A 23 -12.46 -5.88 -20.85
CA THR A 23 -11.70 -6.90 -21.57
C THR A 23 -10.32 -7.15 -20.94
N GLN A 24 -9.61 -6.08 -20.57
CA GLN A 24 -8.33 -6.18 -19.86
C GLN A 24 -8.50 -6.83 -18.49
N GLU A 25 -9.51 -6.40 -17.74
CA GLU A 25 -9.82 -6.92 -16.41
C GLU A 25 -10.22 -8.39 -16.47
N LYS A 26 -11.04 -8.79 -17.45
CA LYS A 26 -11.36 -10.20 -17.69
C LYS A 26 -10.09 -11.02 -17.91
N THR A 27 -9.19 -10.56 -18.78
CA THR A 27 -7.93 -11.26 -19.08
C THR A 27 -7.06 -11.41 -17.84
N ARG A 28 -6.93 -10.35 -17.04
CA ARG A 28 -6.19 -10.36 -15.77
C ARG A 28 -6.79 -11.39 -14.79
N VAL A 29 -8.11 -11.35 -14.61
CA VAL A 29 -8.81 -12.25 -13.68
C VAL A 29 -8.70 -13.71 -14.13
N GLU A 30 -8.83 -13.98 -15.43
CA GLU A 30 -8.64 -15.33 -15.99
C GLU A 30 -7.23 -15.87 -15.73
N LYS A 31 -6.19 -15.02 -15.87
CA LYS A 31 -4.81 -15.36 -15.48
C LYS A 31 -4.72 -15.62 -13.98
N ALA A 32 -5.24 -14.73 -13.13
CA ALA A 32 -5.17 -14.87 -11.68
C ALA A 32 -5.87 -16.13 -11.16
N ILE A 33 -6.99 -16.54 -11.77
CA ILE A 33 -7.72 -17.77 -11.42
C ILE A 33 -6.83 -19.02 -11.54
N GLN A 34 -5.83 -19.02 -12.43
CA GLN A 34 -4.89 -20.14 -12.57
C GLN A 34 -4.05 -20.39 -11.31
N THR A 35 -3.92 -19.38 -10.43
CA THR A 35 -3.21 -19.50 -9.14
C THR A 35 -4.09 -20.03 -7.99
N ARG A 36 -5.40 -20.21 -8.22
CA ARG A 36 -6.34 -20.61 -7.16
C ARG A 36 -5.92 -21.93 -6.51
N GLY A 37 -5.84 -21.94 -5.19
CA GLY A 37 -5.43 -23.11 -4.41
C GLY A 37 -3.92 -23.33 -4.34
N GLN A 38 -3.12 -22.49 -5.01
CA GLN A 38 -1.66 -22.47 -4.94
C GLN A 38 -1.18 -21.19 -4.25
N PHE A 39 -1.77 -20.89 -3.09
CA PHE A 39 -1.49 -19.69 -2.31
C PHE A 39 -0.27 -19.89 -1.39
N ASN A 40 0.85 -20.30 -1.99
CA ASN A 40 2.09 -20.59 -1.27
C ASN A 40 3.06 -19.42 -1.44
N PRO A 41 3.41 -18.68 -0.37
CA PRO A 41 4.44 -17.66 -0.45
C PRO A 41 5.78 -18.26 -0.89
N VAL A 42 6.48 -17.61 -1.81
CA VAL A 42 7.88 -17.90 -2.11
C VAL A 42 8.70 -17.57 -0.87
N ALA A 43 9.55 -18.50 -0.46
CA ALA A 43 10.47 -18.31 0.67
C ALA A 43 11.62 -17.37 0.30
N LEU A 44 11.32 -16.07 0.16
CA LEU A 44 12.33 -15.03 -0.06
C LEU A 44 13.31 -14.89 1.11
N SER A 45 12.92 -15.38 2.30
CA SER A 45 13.80 -15.53 3.45
C SER A 45 15.07 -16.32 3.17
N SER A 46 14.99 -17.32 2.28
CA SER A 46 16.12 -18.20 1.91
C SER A 46 16.69 -17.94 0.51
N LYS A 47 16.07 -17.08 -0.29
CA LYS A 47 16.48 -16.85 -1.69
C LYS A 47 17.79 -16.07 -1.74
N ARG A 48 18.87 -16.64 -2.30
CA ARG A 48 20.13 -15.94 -2.61
C ARG A 48 20.67 -16.41 -3.98
N PRO A 49 21.26 -15.53 -4.82
CA PRO A 49 21.32 -14.08 -4.66
C PRO A 49 19.92 -13.45 -4.74
N LEU A 50 19.71 -12.34 -4.02
CA LEU A 50 18.46 -11.57 -3.99
C LEU A 50 18.70 -10.17 -4.52
N LYS A 51 17.81 -9.67 -5.39
CA LYS A 51 17.90 -8.33 -5.98
C LYS A 51 16.80 -7.41 -5.44
N ILE A 52 17.21 -6.34 -4.77
CA ILE A 52 16.36 -5.27 -4.25
C ILE A 52 16.34 -4.12 -5.27
N GLY A 53 15.19 -3.84 -5.86
CA GLY A 53 14.97 -2.63 -6.66
C GLY A 53 14.75 -1.43 -5.75
N PHE A 54 15.44 -0.34 -5.99
CA PHE A 54 15.37 0.89 -5.19
C PHE A 54 14.88 2.05 -6.07
N ALA A 55 13.71 2.62 -5.76
CA ALA A 55 13.15 3.76 -6.49
C ALA A 55 13.20 5.03 -5.61
N PRO A 56 14.06 6.02 -5.93
CA PRO A 56 14.22 7.25 -5.14
C PRO A 56 12.98 8.15 -5.07
N GLY A 57 12.04 8.00 -6.00
CA GLY A 57 10.76 8.73 -6.00
C GLY A 57 10.86 10.21 -6.38
N ASP A 58 9.77 10.93 -6.13
CA ASP A 58 9.55 12.33 -6.50
C ASP A 58 9.38 13.22 -5.25
N GLY A 59 9.55 14.54 -5.42
CA GLY A 59 9.34 15.54 -4.36
C GLY A 59 10.30 15.34 -3.18
N ILE A 60 9.78 15.02 -1.99
CA ILE A 60 10.62 14.67 -0.83
C ILE A 60 11.33 13.32 -0.99
N GLY A 61 10.93 12.51 -1.98
CA GLY A 61 11.43 11.16 -2.24
C GLY A 61 12.95 11.05 -2.15
N PRO A 62 13.73 11.80 -2.95
CA PRO A 62 15.20 11.74 -2.91
C PRO A 62 15.82 12.02 -1.53
N ILE A 63 15.19 12.88 -0.72
CA ILE A 63 15.68 13.22 0.63
C ILE A 63 15.48 12.04 1.59
N VAL A 64 14.29 11.43 1.57
CA VAL A 64 14.00 10.26 2.42
C VAL A 64 14.61 8.97 1.87
N ALA A 65 14.91 8.93 0.56
CA ALA A 65 15.64 7.85 -0.10
C ALA A 65 17.05 7.70 0.49
N GLU A 66 17.76 8.81 0.72
CA GLU A 66 19.09 8.79 1.33
C GLU A 66 19.05 8.13 2.73
N ALA A 67 18.05 8.47 3.54
CA ALA A 67 17.83 7.87 4.85
C ALA A 67 17.57 6.37 4.75
N ALA A 68 16.62 5.97 3.91
CA ALA A 68 16.24 4.57 3.73
C ALA A 68 17.39 3.72 3.19
N ARG A 69 18.13 4.22 2.19
CA ARG A 69 19.29 3.55 1.59
C ARG A 69 20.42 3.40 2.60
N THR A 70 20.76 4.46 3.33
CA THR A 70 21.83 4.40 4.35
C THR A 70 21.54 3.37 5.43
N ILE A 71 20.29 3.31 5.91
CA ILE A 71 19.88 2.33 6.92
C ILE A 71 19.90 0.91 6.34
N LEU A 72 19.31 0.70 5.16
CA LEU A 72 19.28 -0.59 4.49
C LEU A 72 20.69 -1.15 4.24
N GLU A 73 21.56 -0.36 3.61
CA GLU A 73 22.92 -0.78 3.28
C GLU A 73 23.79 -0.97 4.52
N SER A 74 23.56 -0.21 5.60
CA SER A 74 24.23 -0.44 6.89
C SER A 74 23.84 -1.79 7.50
N LEU A 75 22.54 -2.10 7.51
CA LEU A 75 22.01 -3.33 8.11
C LEU A 75 22.35 -4.58 7.28
N LEU A 76 22.45 -4.45 5.95
CA LEU A 76 22.78 -5.54 5.03
C LEU A 76 24.23 -5.51 4.52
N SER A 77 25.12 -4.82 5.23
CA SER A 77 26.50 -4.57 4.77
C SER A 77 27.29 -5.85 4.48
N LYS A 78 27.04 -6.94 5.25
CA LYS A 78 27.71 -8.23 5.05
C LYS A 78 27.18 -8.96 3.82
N GLU A 79 25.87 -8.99 3.66
CA GLU A 79 25.15 -9.63 2.57
C GLU A 79 25.50 -8.95 1.24
N ILE A 80 25.55 -7.61 1.24
CA ILE A 80 25.98 -6.81 0.07
C ILE A 80 27.44 -7.10 -0.27
N ALA A 81 28.34 -7.10 0.72
CA ALA A 81 29.76 -7.38 0.49
C ALA A 81 30.02 -8.80 -0.05
N SER A 82 29.19 -9.77 0.33
CA SER A 82 29.27 -11.15 -0.16
C SER A 82 28.66 -11.36 -1.56
N GLY A 83 27.81 -10.43 -2.02
CA GLY A 83 27.03 -10.58 -3.25
C GLY A 83 25.72 -11.37 -3.09
N ASP A 84 25.40 -11.82 -1.88
CA ASP A 84 24.14 -12.50 -1.53
C ASP A 84 22.93 -11.60 -1.73
N ILE A 85 23.09 -10.29 -1.52
CA ILE A 85 22.07 -9.28 -1.79
C ILE A 85 22.68 -8.18 -2.66
N SER A 86 21.93 -7.74 -3.67
CA SER A 86 22.27 -6.56 -4.48
C SER A 86 21.14 -5.53 -4.41
N VAL A 87 21.51 -4.26 -4.30
CA VAL A 87 20.56 -3.13 -4.38
C VAL A 87 20.80 -2.43 -5.71
N VAL A 88 19.77 -2.39 -6.56
CA VAL A 88 19.83 -1.76 -7.89
C VAL A 88 18.85 -0.61 -7.96
N GLU A 89 19.26 0.50 -8.56
CA GLU A 89 18.37 1.64 -8.75
C GLU A 89 17.42 1.39 -9.93
N ILE A 90 16.14 1.73 -9.76
CA ILE A 90 15.16 1.72 -10.84
C ILE A 90 15.23 3.08 -11.55
N PRO A 91 15.72 3.14 -12.80
CA PRO A 91 15.93 4.40 -13.50
C PRO A 91 14.60 4.98 -13.99
N ASP A 92 14.60 6.27 -14.35
CA ASP A 92 13.58 6.91 -15.18
C ASP A 92 12.13 6.92 -14.66
N LEU A 93 11.89 6.45 -13.43
CA LEU A 93 10.54 6.33 -12.87
C LEU A 93 10.00 7.66 -12.30
N THR A 94 10.71 8.77 -12.43
CA THR A 94 10.28 10.07 -11.90
C THR A 94 9.09 10.62 -12.68
N ILE A 95 8.36 11.55 -12.07
CA ILE A 95 7.26 12.23 -12.73
C ILE A 95 7.71 12.99 -13.98
N GLU A 96 8.85 13.68 -13.95
CA GLU A 96 9.35 14.44 -15.09
C GLU A 96 9.60 13.54 -16.30
N LYS A 97 10.24 12.39 -16.09
CA LYS A 97 10.58 11.47 -17.18
C LYS A 97 9.34 10.75 -17.73
N ARG A 98 8.41 10.36 -16.86
CA ARG A 98 7.10 9.81 -17.26
C ARG A 98 6.29 10.81 -18.10
N LEU A 99 6.30 12.09 -17.73
CA LEU A 99 5.64 13.15 -18.49
C LEU A 99 6.35 13.45 -19.83
N GLU A 100 7.69 13.44 -19.85
CA GLU A 100 8.50 13.61 -21.07
C GLU A 100 8.19 12.53 -22.10
N LEU A 101 8.05 11.28 -21.65
CA LEU A 101 7.82 10.11 -22.51
C LEU A 101 6.33 9.80 -22.75
N ASP A 102 5.43 10.49 -22.07
CA ASP A 102 3.96 10.24 -22.09
C ASP A 102 3.57 8.79 -21.79
N VAL A 103 4.26 8.18 -20.81
CA VAL A 103 4.04 6.79 -20.39
C VAL A 103 3.90 6.68 -18.87
N VAL A 104 3.17 5.66 -18.41
CA VAL A 104 3.02 5.37 -16.97
C VAL A 104 4.34 4.95 -16.32
N ALA A 105 5.15 4.18 -17.04
CA ALA A 105 6.46 3.69 -16.64
C ALA A 105 7.32 3.50 -17.90
N PRO A 106 8.52 4.09 -17.96
CA PRO A 106 9.46 3.87 -19.06
C PRO A 106 9.97 2.43 -19.14
N GLU A 107 10.31 1.96 -20.34
CA GLU A 107 10.84 0.60 -20.56
C GLU A 107 12.11 0.33 -19.75
N THR A 108 12.97 1.35 -19.60
CA THR A 108 14.18 1.27 -18.78
C THR A 108 13.87 0.99 -17.30
N SER A 109 12.75 1.48 -16.78
CA SER A 109 12.27 1.15 -15.43
C SER A 109 11.74 -0.29 -15.38
N ILE A 110 10.96 -0.69 -16.38
CA ILE A 110 10.32 -2.01 -16.49
C ILE A 110 11.40 -3.12 -16.51
N ASP A 111 12.43 -2.94 -17.35
CA ASP A 111 13.56 -3.87 -17.49
C ASP A 111 14.24 -4.17 -16.14
N VAL A 112 14.34 -3.18 -15.25
CA VAL A 112 14.92 -3.35 -13.92
C VAL A 112 13.91 -3.97 -12.95
N ILE A 113 12.65 -3.53 -12.98
CA ILE A 113 11.57 -4.08 -12.14
C ILE A 113 11.45 -5.60 -12.34
N ASP A 114 11.48 -6.08 -13.58
CA ASP A 114 11.34 -7.50 -13.93
C ASP A 114 12.50 -8.38 -13.42
N GLN A 115 13.64 -7.76 -13.10
CA GLN A 115 14.79 -8.45 -12.54
C GLN A 115 14.81 -8.46 -11.01
N CYS A 116 13.93 -7.72 -10.36
CA CYS A 116 13.93 -7.53 -8.91
C CYS A 116 13.00 -8.53 -8.22
N ASP A 117 13.45 -9.03 -7.06
CA ASP A 117 12.66 -9.90 -6.19
C ASP A 117 11.73 -9.10 -5.29
N VAL A 118 12.24 -7.96 -4.82
CA VAL A 118 11.56 -7.02 -3.95
C VAL A 118 11.90 -5.59 -4.36
N ILE A 119 11.00 -4.66 -4.07
CA ILE A 119 11.20 -3.24 -4.36
C ILE A 119 11.05 -2.43 -3.07
N LEU A 120 11.99 -1.52 -2.82
CA LEU A 120 11.86 -0.43 -1.87
C LEU A 120 11.69 0.88 -2.64
N LYS A 121 10.56 1.54 -2.44
CA LYS A 121 10.19 2.70 -3.24
C LYS A 121 9.78 3.88 -2.34
N MET A 122 10.29 5.05 -2.68
CA MET A 122 9.85 6.32 -2.09
C MET A 122 8.61 6.85 -2.82
N PRO A 123 7.94 7.91 -2.31
CA PRO A 123 6.71 8.41 -2.91
C PRO A 123 6.88 8.78 -4.39
N LEU A 124 5.92 8.39 -5.25
CA LEU A 124 5.87 8.80 -6.66
C LEU A 124 4.66 9.70 -6.89
N GLU A 125 4.84 10.78 -7.63
CA GLU A 125 3.80 11.75 -7.93
C GLU A 125 2.81 11.14 -8.92
N THR A 126 1.53 11.35 -8.64
CA THR A 126 0.45 11.08 -9.60
C THR A 126 0.05 12.42 -10.19
N PRO A 127 0.23 12.65 -11.51
CA PRO A 127 -0.11 13.92 -12.11
C PRO A 127 -1.62 14.12 -12.14
N ASP A 128 -2.02 15.37 -12.32
CA ASP A 128 -3.41 15.73 -12.59
C ASP A 128 -3.89 15.03 -13.88
N SER A 129 -4.77 14.04 -13.72
CA SER A 129 -5.28 13.22 -14.82
C SER A 129 -6.07 14.03 -15.85
N SER A 130 -6.57 15.22 -15.49
CA SER A 130 -7.21 16.13 -16.46
C SER A 130 -6.23 16.76 -17.44
N LYS A 131 -4.93 16.78 -17.10
CA LYS A 131 -3.85 17.33 -17.92
C LYS A 131 -3.00 16.25 -18.58
N TYR A 132 -2.86 15.10 -17.92
CA TYR A 132 -1.97 14.01 -18.34
C TYR A 132 -2.70 12.65 -18.35
N PRO A 133 -3.69 12.44 -19.24
CA PRO A 133 -4.54 11.24 -19.24
C PRO A 133 -3.77 9.94 -19.56
N ASN A 134 -2.61 10.03 -20.22
CA ASN A 134 -1.79 8.87 -20.57
C ASN A 134 -0.82 8.46 -19.45
N VAL A 135 -0.65 9.29 -18.42
CA VAL A 135 0.30 9.08 -17.31
C VAL A 135 -0.48 8.90 -15.99
N PRO A 136 -1.15 7.75 -15.79
CA PRO A 136 -1.83 7.47 -14.52
C PRO A 136 -0.82 7.28 -13.37
N SER A 137 -1.35 6.98 -12.19
CA SER A 137 -0.54 6.71 -11.00
C SER A 137 0.42 5.54 -11.23
N ALA A 138 1.73 5.81 -11.16
CA ALA A 138 2.75 4.75 -11.17
C ALA A 138 2.57 3.79 -9.99
N ASN A 139 2.11 4.29 -8.83
CA ASN A 139 1.89 3.46 -7.64
C ASN A 139 0.86 2.36 -7.92
N VAL A 140 -0.29 2.74 -8.51
CA VAL A 140 -1.36 1.80 -8.87
C VAL A 140 -0.90 0.85 -9.98
N TRP A 141 -0.23 1.40 -11.00
CA TRP A 141 0.28 0.60 -12.11
C TRP A 141 1.29 -0.46 -11.65
N MET A 142 2.26 -0.12 -10.80
CA MET A 142 3.23 -1.09 -10.29
C MET A 142 2.55 -2.24 -9.53
N ARG A 143 1.55 -1.92 -8.68
CA ARG A 143 0.77 -2.92 -7.94
C ARG A 143 0.04 -3.88 -8.88
N GLN A 144 -0.54 -3.37 -9.96
CA GLN A 144 -1.24 -4.17 -10.96
C GLN A 144 -0.28 -4.98 -11.84
N TYR A 145 0.79 -4.35 -12.31
CA TYR A 145 1.80 -4.94 -13.19
C TYR A 145 2.48 -6.15 -12.53
N MET A 146 2.87 -5.99 -11.26
CA MET A 146 3.52 -7.02 -10.46
C MET A 146 2.53 -7.96 -9.74
N ASP A 147 1.22 -7.81 -9.99
CA ASP A 147 0.14 -8.58 -9.34
C ASP A 147 0.23 -8.59 -7.79
N LEU A 148 0.65 -7.46 -7.19
CA LEU A 148 0.77 -7.25 -5.75
C LEU A 148 -0.61 -7.00 -5.14
N PHE A 149 -1.40 -8.06 -5.05
CA PHE A 149 -2.83 -8.01 -4.77
C PHE A 149 -3.22 -7.58 -3.36
N ALA A 150 -2.29 -7.56 -2.40
CA ALA A 150 -2.56 -7.08 -1.05
C ALA A 150 -1.67 -5.91 -0.68
N CYS A 151 -2.24 -4.93 0.03
CA CYS A 151 -1.50 -3.91 0.75
C CYS A 151 -1.72 -4.16 2.24
N GLN A 152 -0.63 -4.43 2.97
CA GLN A 152 -0.61 -4.52 4.43
C GLN A 152 -0.17 -3.18 5.01
N ARG A 153 -0.95 -2.66 5.97
CA ARG A 153 -0.61 -1.46 6.76
C ARG A 153 -0.74 -1.78 8.23
N ASN A 154 0.38 -1.71 8.95
CA ASN A 154 0.45 -1.99 10.38
C ASN A 154 0.08 -0.75 11.21
N ILE A 155 -1.00 -0.85 12.00
CA ILE A 155 -1.49 0.22 12.86
C ILE A 155 -1.26 -0.20 14.31
N LYS A 156 -0.25 0.40 14.94
CA LYS A 156 0.11 0.12 16.32
C LYS A 156 0.30 1.41 17.13
N ASN A 157 -0.49 1.56 18.19
CA ASN A 157 -0.34 2.56 19.24
C ASN A 157 -0.61 1.89 20.59
N ASP A 158 0.46 1.66 21.36
CA ASP A 158 0.38 0.95 22.65
C ASP A 158 -0.38 1.76 23.70
N ASP A 159 -0.23 3.09 23.73
CA ASP A 159 -0.89 3.98 24.69
C ASP A 159 -2.42 3.99 24.52
N MET A 160 -2.89 3.73 23.30
CA MET A 160 -4.32 3.69 22.96
C MET A 160 -4.86 2.26 22.84
N GLY A 161 -4.04 1.24 23.11
CA GLY A 161 -4.43 -0.16 22.97
C GLY A 161 -4.82 -0.55 21.54
N ILE A 162 -4.24 0.11 20.52
CA ILE A 162 -4.48 -0.17 19.10
C ILE A 162 -3.36 -1.04 18.56
N ASN A 163 -3.69 -2.22 18.01
CA ASN A 163 -2.72 -3.10 17.38
C ASN A 163 -3.39 -4.02 16.34
N PHE A 164 -3.54 -3.53 15.11
CA PHE A 164 -4.11 -4.29 14.02
C PHE A 164 -3.45 -3.99 12.68
N THR A 165 -3.63 -4.90 11.73
CA THR A 165 -3.13 -4.74 10.36
C THR A 165 -4.30 -4.66 9.39
N VAL A 166 -4.26 -3.64 8.52
CA VAL A 166 -5.20 -3.51 7.40
C VAL A 166 -4.66 -4.31 6.22
N PHE A 167 -5.46 -5.26 5.75
CA PHE A 167 -5.27 -6.04 4.51
C PHE A 167 -6.20 -5.46 3.45
N ARG A 168 -5.68 -4.51 2.67
CA ARG A 168 -6.37 -3.87 1.55
C ARG A 168 -6.17 -4.68 0.27
N CYS A 169 -7.23 -4.94 -0.47
CA CYS A 169 -7.11 -5.44 -1.85
C CYS A 169 -6.51 -4.35 -2.74
N ASN A 170 -5.33 -4.58 -3.32
CA ASN A 170 -4.68 -3.61 -4.21
C ASN A 170 -5.25 -3.57 -5.63
N LEU A 171 -6.22 -4.45 -5.92
CA LEU A 171 -6.85 -4.62 -7.22
C LEU A 171 -8.35 -4.36 -7.11
N GLY A 172 -8.99 -4.05 -8.23
CA GLY A 172 -10.43 -3.81 -8.29
C GLY A 172 -10.86 -2.43 -7.76
N THR A 173 -12.18 -2.25 -7.65
CA THR A 173 -12.88 -1.01 -7.28
C THR A 173 -12.45 0.17 -8.19
N PRO A 174 -12.62 1.47 -7.86
CA PRO A 174 -12.29 2.52 -8.83
C PRO A 174 -10.80 2.59 -9.18
N TYR A 175 -9.91 1.95 -8.42
CA TYR A 175 -8.46 1.90 -8.71
C TYR A 175 -8.10 0.99 -9.88
N GLN A 176 -8.99 0.07 -10.29
CA GLN A 176 -8.80 -0.72 -11.50
C GLN A 176 -8.87 0.15 -12.76
N ASP A 177 -9.42 1.34 -12.61
CA ASP A 177 -9.70 2.27 -13.67
C ASP A 177 -9.03 3.62 -13.43
N ALA A 178 -7.76 3.74 -13.84
CA ALA A 178 -7.06 5.03 -13.81
C ALA A 178 -7.25 5.86 -15.09
N LYS A 179 -8.08 5.42 -16.06
CA LYS A 179 -8.17 6.04 -17.40
C LYS A 179 -9.59 6.35 -17.91
N SER A 180 -10.61 5.71 -17.35
CA SER A 180 -11.99 5.62 -17.88
C SER A 180 -13.04 6.29 -17.02
N ALA A 181 -12.61 7.01 -15.98
CA ALA A 181 -13.35 8.11 -15.39
C ALA A 181 -13.57 9.18 -16.47
N GLY A 182 -14.52 8.90 -17.32
CA GLY A 182 -14.72 9.55 -18.59
C GLY A 182 -15.92 10.46 -18.53
N VAL A 183 -15.76 11.68 -19.04
CA VAL A 183 -16.88 12.61 -19.15
C VAL A 183 -17.57 12.43 -20.49
N SER A 184 -18.84 12.05 -20.48
CA SER A 184 -19.65 11.97 -21.70
C SER A 184 -20.23 13.34 -22.02
N SER A 185 -19.98 13.82 -23.24
CA SER A 185 -20.66 15.00 -23.79
C SER A 185 -21.93 14.59 -24.55
N ILE A 186 -23.10 15.07 -24.12
CA ILE A 186 -24.36 14.92 -24.86
C ILE A 186 -24.73 16.29 -25.43
N ASN A 187 -24.91 16.37 -26.76
CA ASN A 187 -25.25 17.62 -27.46
C ASN A 187 -24.28 18.79 -27.19
N GLY A 188 -22.98 18.50 -27.05
CA GLY A 188 -21.96 19.51 -26.76
C GLY A 188 -21.94 20.01 -25.32
N ARG A 189 -22.51 19.24 -24.38
CA ARG A 189 -22.43 19.50 -22.93
C ARG A 189 -21.92 18.26 -22.20
N GLU A 190 -20.92 18.44 -21.36
CA GLU A 190 -20.51 17.44 -20.36
C GLU A 190 -21.68 17.16 -19.39
N GLU A 191 -22.22 15.93 -19.38
CA GLU A 191 -23.38 15.59 -18.53
C GLU A 191 -23.14 14.42 -17.56
N TYR A 192 -22.17 13.53 -17.83
CA TYR A 192 -21.92 12.34 -17.00
C TYR A 192 -20.45 12.07 -16.80
N ALA A 193 -20.05 11.72 -15.58
CA ALA A 193 -18.78 11.05 -15.29
C ALA A 193 -19.08 9.64 -14.76
N MET A 194 -18.48 8.61 -15.37
CA MET A 194 -18.72 7.21 -15.00
C MET A 194 -17.46 6.57 -14.44
N CYS A 195 -17.60 5.64 -13.50
CA CYS A 195 -16.48 4.90 -12.94
C CYS A 195 -16.85 3.41 -12.83
N PHE A 196 -15.86 2.55 -13.10
CA PHE A 196 -16.00 1.11 -12.99
C PHE A 196 -15.67 0.60 -11.57
N TRP A 197 -16.51 -0.27 -11.01
CA TRP A 197 -16.29 -0.89 -9.68
C TRP A 197 -16.17 -2.43 -9.77
N PRO A 198 -15.09 -2.97 -10.38
CA PRO A 198 -14.88 -4.42 -10.47
C PRO A 198 -14.44 -5.01 -9.15
N GLN A 199 -14.89 -6.22 -8.83
CA GLN A 199 -14.25 -7.07 -7.83
C GLN A 199 -14.19 -8.49 -8.34
N ALA A 200 -13.01 -9.10 -8.29
CA ALA A 200 -12.83 -10.47 -8.69
C ALA A 200 -12.73 -11.37 -7.46
N ARG A 201 -13.47 -12.48 -7.51
CA ARG A 201 -13.47 -13.47 -6.42
C ARG A 201 -12.07 -13.97 -6.07
N ILE A 202 -11.24 -14.22 -7.07
CA ILE A 202 -9.88 -14.71 -6.84
C ILE A 202 -9.03 -13.73 -6.01
N ASP A 203 -9.18 -12.43 -6.24
CA ASP A 203 -8.44 -11.39 -5.50
C ASP A 203 -8.86 -11.34 -4.03
N ILE A 204 -10.17 -11.44 -3.78
CA ILE A 204 -10.71 -11.51 -2.42
C ILE A 204 -10.28 -12.79 -1.71
N GLU A 205 -10.30 -13.94 -2.40
CA GLU A 205 -9.89 -15.23 -1.82
C GLU A 205 -8.41 -15.22 -1.39
N ARG A 206 -7.49 -14.76 -2.24
CA ARG A 206 -6.05 -14.72 -1.91
C ARG A 206 -5.71 -13.67 -0.85
N LEU A 207 -6.38 -12.51 -0.87
CA LEU A 207 -6.25 -11.51 0.20
C LEU A 207 -6.74 -12.07 1.54
N THR A 208 -7.93 -12.68 1.54
CA THR A 208 -8.55 -13.28 2.73
C THR A 208 -7.65 -14.39 3.28
N HIS A 209 -7.04 -15.20 2.41
CA HIS A 209 -6.08 -16.23 2.83
C HIS A 209 -4.92 -15.63 3.64
N MET A 210 -4.25 -14.60 3.12
CA MET A 210 -3.13 -13.96 3.83
C MET A 210 -3.58 -13.31 5.14
N ALA A 211 -4.75 -12.68 5.15
CA ALA A 211 -5.32 -12.11 6.37
C ALA A 211 -5.62 -13.19 7.44
N CYS A 212 -6.14 -14.34 7.03
CA CYS A 212 -6.41 -15.45 7.95
C CYS A 212 -5.12 -16.06 8.52
N LEU A 213 -4.08 -16.25 7.69
CA LEU A 213 -2.76 -16.68 8.17
C LEU A 213 -2.21 -15.73 9.24
N HIS A 214 -2.30 -14.42 8.99
CA HIS A 214 -1.90 -13.41 9.96
C HIS A 214 -2.76 -13.46 11.23
N ALA A 215 -4.09 -13.62 11.14
CA ALA A 215 -4.95 -13.74 12.30
C ALA A 215 -4.60 -14.98 13.17
N VAL A 216 -4.28 -16.11 12.53
CA VAL A 216 -3.82 -17.34 13.20
C VAL A 216 -2.48 -17.12 13.89
N GLU A 217 -1.51 -16.49 13.22
CA GLU A 217 -0.21 -16.15 13.80
C GLU A 217 -0.35 -15.23 15.02
N ARG A 218 -1.26 -14.25 14.94
CA ARG A 218 -1.61 -13.35 16.04
C ARG A 218 -2.46 -14.01 17.13
N LYS A 219 -2.83 -15.28 16.98
CA LYS A 219 -3.72 -16.03 17.90
C LYS A 219 -5.07 -15.33 18.12
N SER A 220 -5.57 -14.65 17.09
CA SER A 220 -6.89 -14.03 17.12
C SER A 220 -7.99 -15.06 16.92
N GLY A 221 -9.16 -14.81 17.53
CA GLY A 221 -10.35 -15.63 17.35
C GLY A 221 -11.11 -15.36 16.05
N GLY A 222 -10.76 -14.31 15.29
CA GLY A 222 -11.45 -13.98 14.06
C GLY A 222 -10.86 -12.82 13.24
N VAL A 223 -11.49 -12.56 12.10
CA VAL A 223 -11.11 -11.51 11.14
C VAL A 223 -12.26 -10.52 10.95
N VAL A 224 -11.97 -9.23 10.86
CA VAL A 224 -12.98 -8.21 10.55
C VAL A 224 -13.00 -7.93 9.04
N LEU A 225 -14.18 -7.97 8.42
CA LEU A 225 -14.40 -7.79 6.98
C LEU A 225 -15.10 -6.45 6.74
N ASN A 226 -14.41 -5.50 6.12
CA ASN A 226 -14.90 -4.12 5.95
C ASN A 226 -15.32 -3.84 4.50
N PHE A 227 -16.63 -3.88 4.25
CA PHE A 227 -17.25 -3.78 2.92
C PHE A 227 -18.56 -3.00 3.01
N LYS A 228 -18.91 -2.20 1.99
CA LYS A 228 -20.18 -1.45 1.95
C LYS A 228 -21.29 -2.28 1.29
N ASP A 229 -21.49 -3.49 1.82
CA ASP A 229 -22.35 -4.55 1.29
C ASP A 229 -23.84 -4.16 1.14
N ASN A 230 -24.34 -3.26 2.00
CA ASN A 230 -25.74 -2.85 1.98
C ASN A 230 -26.11 -1.92 0.81
N VAL A 231 -25.12 -1.29 0.17
CA VAL A 231 -25.35 -0.36 -0.95
C VAL A 231 -24.64 -0.85 -2.20
N ILE A 232 -23.41 -1.35 -2.08
CA ILE A 232 -22.55 -1.71 -3.20
C ILE A 232 -22.62 -3.22 -3.44
N LYS A 233 -23.30 -3.63 -4.51
CA LYS A 233 -23.50 -5.06 -4.83
C LYS A 233 -22.18 -5.84 -5.01
N PRO A 234 -21.14 -5.32 -5.68
CA PRO A 234 -19.84 -5.99 -5.71
C PRO A 234 -19.22 -6.21 -4.31
N ASP A 235 -19.40 -5.26 -3.38
CA ASP A 235 -18.94 -5.39 -1.99
C ASP A 235 -19.70 -6.50 -1.25
N ALA A 236 -21.01 -6.64 -1.49
CA ALA A 236 -21.78 -7.76 -0.95
C ALA A 236 -21.28 -9.12 -1.48
N ALA A 237 -20.93 -9.20 -2.76
CA ALA A 237 -20.34 -10.40 -3.34
C ALA A 237 -18.97 -10.71 -2.72
N ALA A 238 -18.10 -9.70 -2.58
CA ALA A 238 -16.79 -9.83 -1.96
C ALA A 238 -16.88 -10.28 -0.49
N LEU A 239 -17.78 -9.68 0.30
CA LEU A 239 -18.04 -10.09 1.67
C LEU A 239 -18.43 -11.59 1.74
N ASN A 240 -19.35 -12.02 0.88
CA ASN A 240 -19.78 -13.41 0.83
C ASN A 240 -18.67 -14.37 0.39
N TRP A 241 -17.83 -13.97 -0.57
CA TRP A 241 -16.68 -14.77 -0.99
C TRP A 241 -15.63 -14.90 0.13
N ALA A 242 -15.34 -13.82 0.86
CA ALA A 242 -14.44 -13.86 2.01
C ALA A 242 -14.97 -14.79 3.10
N LYS A 243 -16.25 -14.66 3.49
CA LYS A 243 -16.88 -15.57 4.48
C LYS A 243 -16.83 -17.03 4.06
N ALA A 244 -17.25 -17.32 2.83
CA ALA A 244 -17.21 -18.68 2.28
C ALA A 244 -15.78 -19.24 2.24
N TYR A 245 -14.79 -18.40 1.96
CA TYR A 245 -13.39 -18.79 1.97
C TYR A 245 -12.89 -19.12 3.39
N ILE A 246 -13.22 -18.29 4.38
CA ILE A 246 -12.90 -18.51 5.79
C ILE A 246 -13.54 -19.82 6.27
N ASP A 247 -14.84 -20.02 6.02
CA ASP A 247 -15.54 -21.23 6.45
C ASP A 247 -14.94 -22.51 5.87
N ALA A 248 -14.48 -22.47 4.62
CA ALA A 248 -13.91 -23.63 3.95
C ALA A 248 -12.46 -23.93 4.35
N ASN A 249 -11.64 -22.90 4.61
CA ASN A 249 -10.18 -23.06 4.75
C ASN A 249 -9.66 -22.77 6.16
N PHE A 250 -10.40 -21.99 6.95
CA PHE A 250 -10.06 -21.58 8.32
C PHE A 250 -11.29 -21.71 9.23
N PRO A 251 -11.88 -22.91 9.36
CA PRO A 251 -13.18 -23.11 10.01
C PRO A 251 -13.21 -22.69 11.48
N ASP A 252 -12.05 -22.66 12.14
CA ASP A 252 -11.89 -22.28 13.54
C ASP A 252 -11.90 -20.75 13.77
N LEU A 253 -11.69 -19.95 12.72
CA LEU A 253 -11.81 -18.49 12.80
C LEU A 253 -13.26 -18.07 12.70
N ASP A 254 -13.65 -17.11 13.54
CA ASP A 254 -14.86 -16.32 13.38
C ASP A 254 -14.60 -15.14 12.41
N TYR A 255 -15.67 -14.44 12.03
CA TYR A 255 -15.58 -13.19 11.27
C TYR A 255 -16.65 -12.20 11.72
N LEU A 256 -16.37 -10.92 11.53
CA LEU A 256 -17.35 -9.85 11.74
C LEU A 256 -17.36 -8.92 10.52
N SER A 257 -18.54 -8.73 9.93
CA SER A 257 -18.72 -7.74 8.86
C SER A 257 -18.98 -6.38 9.47
N VAL A 258 -18.25 -5.37 9.02
CA VAL A 258 -18.42 -3.98 9.47
C VAL A 258 -18.52 -3.12 8.23
N LYS A 259 -19.44 -2.14 8.20
CA LYS A 259 -19.47 -1.18 7.10
C LYS A 259 -18.40 -0.10 7.27
N PRO A 260 -17.87 0.51 6.20
CA PRO A 260 -16.82 1.53 6.32
C PRO A 260 -17.16 2.66 7.28
N ASP A 261 -18.38 3.18 7.24
CA ASP A 261 -18.90 4.21 8.14
C ASP A 261 -19.00 3.74 9.61
N ASP A 262 -19.45 2.51 9.84
CA ASP A 262 -19.48 1.94 11.19
C ASP A 262 -18.06 1.70 11.73
N PHE A 263 -17.11 1.33 10.86
CA PHE A 263 -15.71 1.16 11.21
C PHE A 263 -15.07 2.48 11.62
N SER A 264 -15.28 3.55 10.84
CA SER A 264 -14.81 4.90 11.20
C SER A 264 -15.31 5.33 12.57
N TYR A 265 -16.59 5.09 12.88
CA TYR A 265 -17.11 5.35 14.22
C TYR A 265 -16.46 4.46 15.30
N THR A 266 -16.30 3.16 15.03
CA THR A 266 -15.69 2.20 15.95
C THR A 266 -14.24 2.54 16.27
N LEU A 267 -13.48 3.04 15.29
CA LEU A 267 -12.09 3.43 15.44
C LEU A 267 -11.91 4.58 16.45
N THR A 268 -12.92 5.44 16.63
CA THR A 268 -12.94 6.47 17.68
C THR A 268 -13.17 5.92 19.09
N GLN A 269 -13.56 4.66 19.22
CA GLN A 269 -13.90 3.95 20.45
C GLN A 269 -12.95 2.76 20.63
N THR A 270 -11.69 3.07 20.94
CA THR A 270 -10.57 2.11 20.96
C THR A 270 -10.83 0.88 21.83
N GLU A 271 -11.64 1.00 22.88
CA GLU A 271 -12.06 -0.11 23.73
C GLU A 271 -12.85 -1.18 22.97
N LYS A 272 -13.66 -0.78 21.97
CA LYS A 272 -14.42 -1.72 21.14
C LYS A 272 -13.54 -2.58 20.26
N LEU A 273 -12.38 -2.05 19.85
CA LEU A 273 -11.41 -2.80 19.06
C LEU A 273 -10.90 -4.04 19.80
N ASN A 274 -11.01 -4.11 21.12
CA ASN A 274 -10.56 -5.26 21.91
C ASN A 274 -11.65 -6.34 22.12
N ALA A 275 -12.90 -6.08 21.72
CA ALA A 275 -14.05 -6.96 21.97
C ALA A 275 -15.01 -6.99 20.76
N MET A 276 -14.48 -7.29 19.58
CA MET A 276 -15.27 -7.44 18.36
C MET A 276 -16.08 -8.75 18.44
N LYS A 277 -17.40 -8.68 18.29
CA LYS A 277 -18.28 -9.85 18.42
C LYS A 277 -18.46 -10.56 17.08
N GLY A 278 -17.98 -11.79 16.97
CA GLY A 278 -18.09 -12.60 15.76
C GLY A 278 -19.52 -12.97 15.38
N GLU A 279 -19.79 -13.02 14.07
CA GLU A 279 -21.11 -13.37 13.52
C GLU A 279 -21.37 -14.88 13.54
N LYS A 280 -20.33 -15.70 13.43
CA LYS A 280 -20.45 -17.16 13.31
C LYS A 280 -20.69 -17.82 14.66
N THR A 281 -19.89 -17.46 15.67
CA THR A 281 -19.94 -18.09 16.99
C THR A 281 -20.49 -17.19 18.08
N GLY A 282 -20.57 -15.88 17.84
CA GLY A 282 -20.98 -14.89 18.85
C GLY A 282 -19.91 -14.59 19.90
N LYS A 283 -18.72 -15.20 19.80
CA LYS A 283 -17.59 -14.95 20.71
C LYS A 283 -16.92 -13.62 20.39
N GLU A 284 -16.36 -12.99 21.41
CA GLU A 284 -15.57 -11.77 21.27
C GLU A 284 -14.11 -12.11 20.96
N PHE A 285 -13.50 -11.29 20.10
CA PHE A 285 -12.07 -11.33 19.79
C PHE A 285 -11.54 -9.91 19.56
N PRO A 286 -10.25 -9.63 19.83
CA PRO A 286 -9.66 -8.34 19.50
C PRO A 286 -9.51 -8.19 17.98
N LEU A 287 -9.71 -6.98 17.46
CA LEU A 287 -9.34 -6.60 16.11
C LEU A 287 -7.82 -6.69 15.98
N THR A 288 -7.36 -7.72 15.30
CA THR A 288 -5.96 -7.85 14.86
C THR A 288 -5.81 -7.72 13.35
N THR A 289 -6.89 -7.95 12.60
CA THR A 289 -6.87 -8.14 11.15
C THR A 289 -8.14 -7.59 10.53
N LEU A 290 -7.99 -6.61 9.65
CA LEU A 290 -9.07 -5.95 8.92
C LEU A 290 -8.90 -6.22 7.42
N VAL A 291 -9.87 -6.84 6.76
CA VAL A 291 -9.85 -7.09 5.31
C VAL A 291 -10.76 -6.09 4.62
N CYS A 292 -10.24 -5.38 3.62
CA CYS A 292 -10.98 -4.37 2.87
C CYS A 292 -10.82 -4.56 1.36
N ASN A 293 -11.79 -4.10 0.58
CA ASN A 293 -11.54 -3.79 -0.83
C ASN A 293 -10.56 -2.59 -0.96
N ASN A 294 -10.22 -2.19 -2.18
CA ASN A 294 -9.18 -1.19 -2.42
C ASN A 294 -9.48 0.18 -1.80
N ILE A 295 -10.57 0.83 -2.21
CA ILE A 295 -10.93 2.19 -1.75
C ILE A 295 -11.28 2.24 -0.26
N VAL A 296 -11.98 1.22 0.26
CA VAL A 296 -12.29 1.13 1.69
C VAL A 296 -11.02 0.95 2.50
N GLY A 297 -10.08 0.10 2.03
CA GLY A 297 -8.82 -0.12 2.71
C GLY A 297 -7.89 1.09 2.68
N ASP A 298 -7.94 1.90 1.62
CA ASP A 298 -7.22 3.18 1.57
C ASP A 298 -7.73 4.13 2.65
N MET A 299 -9.05 4.35 2.71
CA MET A 299 -9.69 5.21 3.70
C MET A 299 -9.46 4.71 5.14
N ALA A 300 -9.71 3.43 5.40
CA ALA A 300 -9.54 2.83 6.72
C ALA A 300 -8.08 2.88 7.18
N GLY A 301 -7.13 2.66 6.26
CA GLY A 301 -5.70 2.74 6.55
C GLY A 301 -5.25 4.16 6.88
N ASP A 302 -5.73 5.16 6.15
CA ASP A 302 -5.38 6.58 6.38
C ASP A 302 -6.03 7.11 7.68
N GLU A 303 -7.29 6.76 7.93
CA GLU A 303 -8.01 7.10 9.16
C GLU A 303 -7.32 6.50 10.38
N ALA A 304 -6.97 5.20 10.32
CA ALA A 304 -6.22 4.52 11.36
C ALA A 304 -4.79 5.07 11.52
N GLY A 305 -4.18 5.53 10.42
CA GLY A 305 -2.87 6.17 10.41
C GLY A 305 -2.78 7.40 11.30
N MET A 306 -3.89 8.11 11.52
CA MET A 306 -3.93 9.27 12.41
C MET A 306 -3.60 8.92 13.86
N TYR A 307 -3.82 7.68 14.28
CA TYR A 307 -3.50 7.21 15.63
C TYR A 307 -2.04 6.81 15.81
N VAL A 308 -1.22 6.80 14.76
CA VAL A 308 0.19 6.34 14.81
C VAL A 308 1.18 7.38 14.29
N GLY A 309 0.87 8.66 14.50
CA GLY A 309 1.70 9.79 14.05
C GLY A 309 1.32 10.34 12.67
N GLY A 310 0.13 9.98 12.17
CA GLY A 310 -0.39 10.39 10.85
C GLY A 310 0.10 9.48 9.72
N ILE A 311 -0.24 9.85 8.49
CA ILE A 311 0.11 9.09 7.27
C ILE A 311 1.64 8.88 7.15
N GLY A 312 2.44 9.83 7.63
CA GLY A 312 3.91 9.72 7.68
C GLY A 312 4.47 8.73 8.71
N GLY A 313 3.61 8.10 9.52
CA GLY A 313 3.96 7.08 10.50
C GLY A 313 3.62 5.64 10.07
N VAL A 314 2.98 5.46 8.91
CA VAL A 314 2.49 4.15 8.42
C VAL A 314 3.34 3.68 7.24
N GLY A 315 3.87 2.46 7.33
CA GLY A 315 4.45 1.72 6.22
C GLY A 315 3.36 1.03 5.38
N SER A 316 3.66 0.75 4.12
CA SER A 316 2.77 0.03 3.22
C SER A 316 3.55 -1.06 2.50
N ALA A 317 3.26 -2.31 2.85
CA ALA A 317 3.79 -3.49 2.17
C ALA A 317 2.79 -3.98 1.13
N ASN A 318 3.11 -3.81 -0.15
CA ASN A 318 2.33 -4.30 -1.27
C ASN A 318 2.86 -5.67 -1.69
N LEU A 319 2.07 -6.73 -1.54
CA LEU A 319 2.55 -8.09 -1.57
C LEU A 319 1.76 -8.93 -2.58
N SER A 320 2.48 -9.81 -3.26
CA SER A 320 1.95 -11.04 -3.83
C SER A 320 2.50 -12.22 -3.03
N PHE A 321 2.19 -13.45 -3.44
CA PHE A 321 2.85 -14.62 -2.86
C PHE A 321 4.34 -14.69 -3.23
N THR A 322 4.78 -14.05 -4.33
CA THR A 322 6.12 -14.26 -4.88
C THR A 322 7.02 -13.04 -4.84
N GLN A 323 6.45 -11.85 -4.66
CA GLN A 323 7.14 -10.56 -4.74
C GLN A 323 6.56 -9.58 -3.72
N GLY A 324 7.32 -8.53 -3.41
CA GLY A 324 6.88 -7.45 -2.52
C GLY A 324 7.42 -6.09 -2.95
N MET A 325 6.60 -5.04 -2.76
CA MET A 325 6.97 -3.64 -2.90
C MET A 325 6.63 -2.88 -1.63
N PHE A 326 7.65 -2.32 -1.00
CA PHE A 326 7.57 -1.61 0.28
C PHE A 326 7.70 -0.11 0.05
N GLU A 327 6.78 0.66 0.61
CA GLU A 327 6.74 2.11 0.45
C GLU A 327 6.20 2.81 1.71
N ALA A 328 6.44 4.11 1.81
CA ALA A 328 5.74 4.94 2.79
C ALA A 328 4.26 5.10 2.43
N GLY A 329 3.38 5.20 3.43
CA GLY A 329 1.98 5.58 3.20
C GLY A 329 1.79 7.02 2.71
N GLY A 330 2.77 7.90 2.93
CA GLY A 330 2.71 9.33 2.59
C GLY A 330 3.01 9.67 1.13
N GLY A 331 2.56 10.86 0.69
CA GLY A 331 2.80 11.38 -0.65
C GLY A 331 4.14 12.12 -0.82
N THR A 332 4.33 12.77 -1.98
CA THR A 332 5.57 13.44 -2.41
C THR A 332 5.89 14.75 -1.67
N GLY A 333 5.02 15.20 -0.76
CA GLY A 333 5.27 16.40 0.03
C GLY A 333 5.42 17.67 -0.80
N THR A 334 4.72 17.80 -1.94
CA THR A 334 4.84 18.91 -2.92
C THR A 334 4.87 20.29 -2.27
N ARG A 335 3.99 20.55 -1.29
CA ARG A 335 3.97 21.81 -0.54
C ARG A 335 5.27 22.07 0.24
N MET A 336 5.82 21.04 0.90
CA MET A 336 7.08 21.18 1.63
C MET A 336 8.23 21.51 0.68
N MET A 337 8.24 20.90 -0.51
CA MET A 337 9.25 21.22 -1.53
C MET A 337 9.10 22.66 -2.04
N GLN A 338 7.88 23.10 -2.35
CA GLN A 338 7.60 24.47 -2.79
C GLN A 338 7.97 25.53 -1.74
N GLU A 339 7.83 25.21 -0.46
CA GLU A 339 8.19 26.08 0.65
C GLU A 339 9.66 25.93 1.10
N ASN A 340 10.50 25.18 0.35
CA ASN A 340 11.91 24.90 0.69
C ASN A 340 12.12 24.22 2.06
N ARG A 341 11.14 23.43 2.49
CA ARG A 341 11.11 22.69 3.78
C ARG A 341 11.34 21.18 3.62
N GLY A 342 11.71 20.71 2.43
CA GLY A 342 11.89 19.28 2.14
C GLY A 342 12.87 18.56 3.09
N HIS A 343 13.92 19.25 3.53
CA HIS A 343 14.92 18.72 4.47
C HIS A 343 14.36 18.45 5.88
N PHE A 344 13.17 18.95 6.20
CA PHE A 344 12.43 18.63 7.42
C PHE A 344 11.37 17.52 7.23
N SER A 345 11.45 16.78 6.13
CA SER A 345 10.63 15.59 5.92
C SER A 345 11.00 14.50 6.94
N SER A 346 9.99 13.75 7.39
CA SER A 346 10.20 12.64 8.31
C SER A 346 10.61 11.37 7.55
N PRO A 347 11.72 10.71 7.92
CA PRO A 347 12.09 9.42 7.34
C PRO A 347 11.29 8.24 7.93
N VAL A 348 10.43 8.47 8.93
CA VAL A 348 9.82 7.39 9.73
C VAL A 348 9.08 6.36 8.88
N ALA A 349 8.16 6.77 7.99
CA ALA A 349 7.40 5.81 7.17
C ALA A 349 8.30 4.98 6.25
N VAL A 350 9.30 5.60 5.61
CA VAL A 350 10.20 4.86 4.69
C VAL A 350 11.14 3.94 5.45
N VAL A 351 11.57 4.32 6.66
CA VAL A 351 12.38 3.48 7.54
C VAL A 351 11.57 2.30 8.06
N LYS A 352 10.29 2.49 8.41
CA LYS A 352 9.39 1.38 8.74
C LYS A 352 9.21 0.45 7.54
N ALA A 353 9.00 0.98 6.34
CA ALA A 353 8.93 0.18 5.11
C ALA A 353 10.23 -0.60 4.84
N THR A 354 11.40 -0.02 5.13
CA THR A 354 12.69 -0.74 5.12
C THR A 354 12.69 -1.90 6.12
N GLY A 355 12.17 -1.70 7.33
CA GLY A 355 12.01 -2.76 8.32
C GLY A 355 11.10 -3.89 7.84
N GLU A 356 9.93 -3.57 7.28
CA GLU A 356 8.99 -4.54 6.72
C GLU A 356 9.61 -5.32 5.55
N LEU A 357 10.41 -4.66 4.71
CA LEU A 357 11.18 -5.33 3.66
C LEU A 357 12.17 -6.33 4.26
N LEU A 358 12.91 -5.93 5.30
CA LEU A 358 13.90 -6.78 5.97
C LEU A 358 13.26 -8.05 6.53
N GLU A 359 12.11 -7.94 7.19
CA GLU A 359 11.33 -9.10 7.63
C GLU A 359 10.98 -10.01 6.44
N PHE A 360 10.43 -9.44 5.37
CA PHE A 360 9.98 -10.18 4.20
C PHE A 360 11.10 -10.97 3.50
N ILE A 361 12.35 -10.47 3.55
CA ILE A 361 13.52 -11.15 2.99
C ILE A 361 14.31 -12.00 4.01
N GLY A 362 13.73 -12.24 5.20
CA GLY A 362 14.22 -13.21 6.18
C GLY A 362 14.96 -12.64 7.40
N TYR A 363 14.81 -11.35 7.69
CA TYR A 363 15.47 -10.69 8.82
C TYR A 363 14.47 -10.04 9.81
N PRO A 364 13.59 -10.82 10.47
CA PRO A 364 12.60 -10.29 11.42
C PRO A 364 13.24 -9.59 12.63
N ASP A 365 14.45 -10.02 13.03
CA ASP A 365 15.19 -9.36 14.11
C ASP A 365 15.65 -7.94 13.72
N LEU A 366 15.99 -7.73 12.44
CA LEU A 366 16.38 -6.41 11.94
C LEU A 366 15.16 -5.49 11.84
N MET A 367 14.01 -5.98 11.40
CA MET A 367 12.75 -5.22 11.48
C MET A 367 12.46 -4.79 12.92
N THR A 368 12.58 -5.71 13.88
CA THR A 368 12.36 -5.42 15.30
C THR A 368 13.32 -4.34 15.81
N ALA A 369 14.59 -4.39 15.41
CA ALA A 369 15.58 -3.36 15.75
C ALA A 369 15.22 -2.00 15.13
N VAL A 370 14.81 -1.97 13.87
CA VAL A 370 14.36 -0.75 13.17
C VAL A 370 13.16 -0.13 13.87
N PHE A 371 12.16 -0.92 14.24
CA PHE A 371 10.96 -0.39 14.90
C PHE A 371 11.29 0.17 16.29
N LYS A 372 12.12 -0.53 17.07
CA LYS A 372 12.63 -0.01 18.35
C LYS A 372 13.42 1.30 18.19
N ALA A 373 14.22 1.42 17.14
CA ALA A 373 14.96 2.65 16.85
C ALA A 373 14.02 3.82 16.52
N VAL A 374 12.93 3.56 15.80
CA VAL A 374 11.87 4.56 15.51
C VAL A 374 11.11 4.94 16.79
N ASP A 375 10.82 3.99 17.67
CA ASP A 375 10.20 4.27 18.98
C ASP A 375 11.12 5.16 19.83
N ALA A 376 12.42 4.88 19.85
CA ALA A 376 13.41 5.70 20.53
C ALA A 376 13.54 7.11 19.94
N LEU A 377 13.45 7.25 18.61
CA LEU A 377 13.44 8.56 17.93
C LEU A 377 12.21 9.39 18.36
N THR A 378 11.05 8.72 18.46
CA THR A 378 9.79 9.32 18.90
C THR A 378 9.87 9.74 20.36
N ALA A 379 10.34 8.86 21.25
CA ALA A 379 10.52 9.14 22.67
C ALA A 379 11.52 10.27 22.95
N ALA A 380 12.48 10.47 22.05
CA ALA A 380 13.45 11.57 22.13
C ALA A 380 12.93 12.91 21.56
N ASP A 381 11.70 12.97 21.03
CA ASP A 381 11.12 14.12 20.32
C ASP A 381 11.95 14.58 19.10
N LEU A 382 12.58 13.61 18.42
CA LEU A 382 13.48 13.85 17.27
C LEU A 382 12.85 13.50 15.92
N VAL A 383 11.54 13.26 15.87
CA VAL A 383 10.83 13.02 14.60
C VAL A 383 10.66 14.35 13.86
N PRO A 384 11.17 14.52 12.62
CA PRO A 384 10.95 15.74 11.85
C PRO A 384 9.47 16.01 11.63
N ASN A 385 9.01 17.23 11.92
CA ASN A 385 7.59 17.59 11.84
C ASN A 385 7.33 18.75 10.86
N GLY A 386 8.06 18.76 9.74
CA GLY A 386 8.02 19.82 8.76
C GLY A 386 8.69 21.11 9.24
N GLY A 387 9.57 21.05 10.24
CA GLY A 387 10.40 22.16 10.69
C GLY A 387 9.91 22.90 11.93
N LYS A 388 8.81 22.45 12.57
CA LYS A 388 8.35 23.06 13.83
C LYS A 388 9.29 22.78 15.00
N ASN A 389 9.91 21.60 15.05
CA ASN A 389 10.94 21.24 16.04
C ASN A 389 12.38 21.46 15.53
N GLY A 390 12.55 21.98 14.30
CA GLY A 390 13.86 22.24 13.72
C GLY A 390 14.69 21.01 13.38
N ILE A 391 14.18 19.79 13.57
CA ILE A 391 14.92 18.55 13.31
C ILE A 391 14.83 18.18 11.84
N THR A 392 15.98 17.99 11.22
CA THR A 392 16.11 17.58 9.81
C THR A 392 16.00 16.07 9.62
N CYS A 393 15.67 15.65 8.40
CA CYS A 393 15.70 14.24 8.00
C CYS A 393 17.08 13.60 8.26
N GLN A 394 18.16 14.35 8.01
CA GLN A 394 19.53 13.89 8.22
C GLN A 394 19.85 13.66 9.70
N GLU A 395 19.48 14.59 10.58
CA GLU A 395 19.68 14.45 12.03
C GLU A 395 18.88 13.26 12.59
N ALA A 396 17.63 13.09 12.17
CA ALA A 396 16.82 11.94 12.54
C ALA A 396 17.45 10.62 12.05
N THR A 397 17.97 10.60 10.82
CA THR A 397 18.67 9.43 10.25
C THR A 397 19.94 9.09 11.04
N ALA A 398 20.74 10.09 11.41
CA ALA A 398 21.94 9.89 12.21
C ALA A 398 21.61 9.31 13.60
N PHE A 399 20.53 9.78 14.22
CA PHE A 399 20.02 9.20 15.47
C PHE A 399 19.62 7.73 15.29
N LEU A 400 18.83 7.41 14.26
CA LEU A 400 18.40 6.04 13.95
C LEU A 400 19.60 5.10 13.76
N LEU A 401 20.60 5.51 12.97
CA LEU A 401 21.82 4.73 12.76
C LEU A 401 22.62 4.49 14.06
N LYS A 402 22.60 5.44 14.99
CA LYS A 402 23.23 5.25 16.30
C LYS A 402 22.46 4.21 17.13
N GLN A 403 21.13 4.24 17.10
CA GLN A 403 20.31 3.24 17.80
C GLN A 403 20.50 1.84 17.24
N LEU A 404 20.63 1.69 15.92
CA LEU A 404 20.82 0.40 15.26
C LEU A 404 22.20 -0.24 15.47
N LYS A 405 23.17 0.51 16.00
CA LYS A 405 24.52 0.01 16.31
C LYS A 405 24.69 -0.47 17.76
N ASN A 406 23.78 -0.07 18.64
CA ASN A 406 23.77 -0.45 20.06
C ASN A 406 22.85 -1.65 20.26
#